data_AF-A0A351YEC0-F1
#
_entry.id   AF-A0A351YEC0-F1
#
_cell.length_a   1.000
_cell.length_b   1.000
_cell.length_c   1.000
_cell.angle_alpha   90.00
_cell.angle_beta   90.00
_cell.angle_gamma   90.00
#
_symmetry.space_group_name_H-M   'P 1'
#
loop_
_entity.id
_entity.type
_entity.pdbx_description
1 polymer ?
#
loop_
_entity_poly.entity_id
_entity_poly.type
_entity_poly.pdbx_seq_one_letter_code
_entity_poly.pdbx_strand_id
1 'polypeptide(L)'
;MAGRRHYAVHLLYAGEDVVCRQQVVTTVEGRCVEHYPLTEELPFTEWIGGVAVFSGWEEADCLLPASFDDVVHWLLSKPGTHVWHIEASDYAGGTVLRLKCLP
;
A
#
# COMPACT_ATOMS: atom_id res chain seq x y z
N MET A 1 18.40 14.87 1.22
CA MET A 1 17.96 14.12 0.03
C MET A 1 17.02 13.05 0.54
N ALA A 2 15.71 13.18 0.33
CA ALA A 2 14.79 12.12 0.69
C ALA A 2 15.14 10.87 -0.13
N GLY A 3 15.40 9.76 0.55
CA GLY A 3 15.81 8.52 -0.11
C GLY A 3 14.61 7.92 -0.85
N ARG A 4 14.76 7.72 -2.16
CA ARG A 4 13.83 6.91 -2.95
C ARG A 4 13.84 5.47 -2.41
N ARG A 5 12.67 4.89 -2.17
CA ARG A 5 12.52 3.52 -1.66
C ARG A 5 11.65 2.70 -2.58
N HIS A 6 11.91 1.39 -2.63
CA HIS A 6 11.22 0.44 -3.49
C HIS A 6 10.64 -0.70 -2.63
N TYR A 7 9.34 -0.94 -2.74
CA TYR A 7 8.65 -1.97 -1.97
C TYR A 7 7.92 -2.93 -2.89
N ALA A 8 8.15 -4.24 -2.73
CA ALA A 8 7.38 -5.27 -3.41
C ALA A 8 6.19 -5.73 -2.56
N VAL A 9 4.99 -5.71 -3.15
CA VAL A 9 3.71 -6.07 -2.51
C VAL A 9 2.96 -7.12 -3.32
N HIS A 10 2.06 -7.88 -2.68
CA HIS A 10 1.24 -8.87 -3.39
C HIS A 10 0.14 -8.22 -4.22
N LEU A 11 -0.47 -7.16 -3.69
CA LEU A 11 -1.54 -6.40 -4.33
C LEU A 11 -1.29 -4.90 -4.18
N LEU A 12 -1.67 -4.15 -5.20
CA LEU A 12 -1.73 -2.70 -5.19
C LEU A 12 -3.13 -2.25 -5.62
N TYR A 13 -3.77 -1.46 -4.77
CA TYR A 13 -4.99 -0.72 -5.10
C TYR A 13 -4.61 0.72 -5.49
N ALA A 14 -4.69 1.02 -6.79
CA ALA A 14 -4.37 2.34 -7.35
C ALA A 14 -5.62 3.21 -7.61
N GLY A 15 -6.79 2.73 -7.20
CA GLY A 15 -8.10 3.33 -7.37
C GLY A 15 -9.20 2.31 -7.08
N GLU A 16 -10.47 2.72 -7.08
CA GLU A 16 -11.62 1.83 -6.80
C GLU A 16 -11.70 0.62 -7.75
N ASP A 17 -11.34 0.80 -9.02
CA ASP A 17 -11.45 -0.24 -10.05
C ASP A 17 -10.09 -0.85 -10.47
N VAL A 18 -8.98 -0.43 -9.84
CA VAL A 18 -7.63 -0.80 -10.29
C VAL A 18 -6.89 -1.58 -9.21
N VAL A 19 -6.93 -2.90 -9.34
CA VAL A 19 -6.16 -3.83 -8.50
C VAL A 19 -5.08 -4.51 -9.33
N CYS A 20 -3.83 -4.18 -9.04
CA CYS A 20 -2.66 -4.75 -9.71
C CYS A 20 -2.04 -5.83 -8.82
N ARG A 21 -1.73 -7.00 -9.39
CA ARG A 21 -1.00 -8.06 -8.68
C ARG A 21 0.50 -7.86 -8.81
N GLN A 22 1.23 -8.27 -7.77
CA GLN A 22 2.70 -8.30 -7.69
C GLN A 22 3.32 -7.04 -8.28
N GLN A 23 3.34 -5.98 -7.48
CA GLN A 23 3.83 -4.68 -7.90
C GLN A 23 5.04 -4.27 -7.05
N VAL A 24 5.94 -3.54 -7.68
CA VAL A 24 6.89 -2.67 -6.99
C VAL A 24 6.28 -1.29 -6.91
N VAL A 25 6.25 -0.71 -5.70
CA VAL A 25 5.83 0.67 -5.44
C VAL A 25 7.07 1.47 -5.04
N THR A 26 7.32 2.56 -5.75
CA THR A 26 8.45 3.46 -5.49
C THR A 26 7.97 4.71 -4.79
N THR A 27 8.50 5.00 -3.60
CA THR A 27 8.14 6.18 -2.80
C THR A 27 9.26 7.20 -2.73
N VAL A 28 8.88 8.47 -2.62
CA VAL A 28 9.73 9.60 -2.25
C VAL A 28 8.94 10.44 -1.24
N GLU A 29 9.48 10.63 -0.04
CA GLU A 29 8.80 11.37 1.05
C GLU A 29 7.39 10.83 1.35
N GLY A 30 7.26 9.50 1.43
CA GLY A 30 6.00 8.80 1.71
C GLY A 30 4.98 8.79 0.58
N ARG A 31 5.31 9.35 -0.59
CA ARG A 31 4.42 9.43 -1.75
C ARG A 31 4.89 8.54 -2.88
N CYS A 32 3.97 7.78 -3.45
CA CYS A 32 4.22 7.02 -4.67
C CYS A 32 4.57 7.97 -5.82
N VAL A 33 5.70 7.71 -6.47
CA VAL A 33 6.11 8.39 -7.71
C VAL A 33 6.03 7.47 -8.92
N GLU A 34 6.23 6.17 -8.72
CA GLU A 34 6.23 5.15 -9.78
C GLU A 34 5.74 3.82 -9.20
N HIS A 35 5.02 3.04 -9.99
CA HIS A 35 4.76 1.63 -9.70
C HIS A 35 4.80 0.82 -11.00
N TYR A 36 5.19 -0.44 -10.89
CA TYR A 36 5.30 -1.34 -12.04
C TYR A 36 5.22 -2.81 -11.62
N PRO A 37 4.82 -3.72 -12.53
CA PRO A 37 4.81 -5.14 -12.26
C PRO A 37 6.17 -5.65 -11.81
N LEU A 38 6.17 -6.46 -10.75
CA LEU A 38 7.36 -7.18 -10.33
C LEU A 38 7.59 -8.35 -11.29
N THR A 39 8.43 -8.12 -12.30
CA THR A 39 8.83 -9.14 -13.28
C THR A 39 10.11 -9.85 -12.88
N GLU A 40 11.00 -9.17 -12.14
CA GLU A 40 12.30 -9.67 -11.70
C GLU A 40 12.68 -9.02 -10.35
N GLU A 41 13.57 -9.67 -9.59
CA GLU A 41 14.11 -9.10 -8.37
C GLU A 41 15.01 -7.90 -8.71
N LEU A 42 14.53 -6.70 -8.43
CA LEU A 42 15.32 -5.49 -8.59
C LEU A 42 16.20 -5.27 -7.34
N PRO A 43 17.49 -4.93 -7.51
CA PRO A 43 18.35 -4.55 -6.40
C PRO A 43 17.72 -3.45 -5.55
N PHE A 44 17.88 -3.53 -4.23
CA PHE A 44 17.36 -2.54 -3.28
C PHE A 44 15.83 -2.45 -3.19
N THR A 45 15.10 -3.48 -3.66
CA THR A 45 13.66 -3.63 -3.41
C THR A 45 13.44 -4.39 -2.11
N GLU A 46 12.69 -3.79 -1.19
CA GLU A 46 12.28 -4.44 0.05
C GLU A 46 10.99 -5.24 -0.18
N TRP A 47 11.04 -6.55 0.04
CA TRP A 47 9.82 -7.37 -0.01
C TRP A 47 9.03 -7.24 1.29
N ILE A 48 7.98 -6.44 1.27
CA ILE A 48 7.07 -6.27 2.42
C ILE A 48 5.79 -7.11 2.26
N GLY A 49 5.52 -7.64 1.06
CA GLY A 49 4.32 -8.41 0.76
C GLY A 49 3.04 -7.62 1.05
N GLY A 50 1.98 -8.33 1.45
CA GLY A 50 0.71 -7.72 1.82
C GLY A 50 0.07 -6.90 0.70
N VAL A 51 -0.63 -5.84 1.08
CA VAL A 51 -1.40 -4.98 0.19
C VAL A 51 -0.94 -3.54 0.34
N ALA A 52 -0.64 -2.87 -0.77
CA ALA A 52 -0.52 -1.42 -0.83
C ALA A 52 -1.81 -0.79 -1.35
N VAL A 53 -2.17 0.37 -0.80
CA VAL A 53 -3.32 1.16 -1.24
C VAL A 53 -2.89 2.62 -1.37
N PHE A 54 -3.19 3.24 -2.51
CA PHE A 54 -2.96 4.67 -2.71
C PHE A 54 -4.09 5.51 -2.14
N SER A 55 -3.73 6.56 -1.39
CA SER A 55 -4.70 7.45 -0.76
C SER A 55 -4.19 8.87 -0.56
N GLY A 56 -5.12 9.81 -0.41
CA GLY A 56 -4.91 11.20 -0.02
C GLY A 56 -5.04 11.43 1.48
N TRP A 57 -5.24 10.39 2.28
CA TRP A 57 -5.13 10.48 3.74
C TRP A 57 -3.66 10.63 4.16
N GLU A 58 -3.40 11.58 5.06
CA GLU A 58 -2.06 11.82 5.63
C GLU A 58 -1.85 11.04 6.93
N GLU A 59 -2.94 10.73 7.63
CA GLU A 59 -2.97 9.99 8.89
C GLU A 59 -4.05 8.89 8.85
N ALA A 60 -3.85 7.83 9.63
CA ALA A 60 -4.77 6.71 9.72
C ALA A 60 -5.81 6.99 10.81
N ASP A 61 -6.87 7.69 10.45
CA ASP A 61 -8.00 7.99 11.35
C ASP A 61 -9.05 6.88 11.40
N CYS A 62 -8.79 5.72 10.79
CA CYS A 62 -9.70 4.59 10.84
C CYS A 62 -9.63 3.87 12.21
N LEU A 63 -10.79 3.53 12.78
CA LEU A 63 -10.86 2.71 13.98
C LEU A 63 -10.47 1.26 13.65
N LEU A 64 -9.39 0.77 14.26
CA LEU A 64 -8.94 -0.62 14.14
C LEU A 64 -9.20 -1.37 15.46
N PRO A 65 -9.54 -2.68 15.44
CA PRO A 65 -9.61 -3.53 14.26
C PRO A 65 -10.85 -3.27 13.39
N ALA A 66 -10.70 -3.42 12.06
CA ALA A 66 -11.78 -3.28 11.09
C ALA A 66 -11.67 -4.34 9.99
N SER A 67 -12.75 -4.54 9.22
CA SER A 67 -12.71 -5.47 8.08
C SER A 67 -11.77 -4.94 7.00
N PHE A 68 -11.14 -5.85 6.26
CA PHE A 68 -10.26 -5.50 5.15
C PHE A 68 -10.96 -4.61 4.12
N ASP A 69 -12.19 -4.99 3.73
CA ASP A 69 -12.96 -4.26 2.72
C ASP A 69 -13.32 -2.84 3.19
N ASP A 70 -13.70 -2.66 4.46
CA ASP A 70 -14.01 -1.34 5.00
C ASP A 70 -12.77 -0.43 5.01
N VAL A 71 -11.60 -0.96 5.38
CA VAL A 71 -10.35 -0.19 5.40
C VAL A 71 -9.93 0.19 3.99
N VAL A 72 -9.98 -0.74 3.04
CA VAL A 72 -9.66 -0.46 1.63
C VAL A 72 -10.63 0.57 1.05
N HIS A 73 -11.92 0.42 1.28
CA HIS A 73 -12.93 1.37 0.83
C HIS A 73 -12.70 2.77 1.44
N TRP A 74 -12.42 2.85 2.75
CA TRP A 74 -12.09 4.10 3.41
C TRP A 74 -10.83 4.77 2.83
N LEU A 75 -9.78 4.00 2.56
CA LEU A 75 -8.56 4.52 1.95
C LEU A 75 -8.79 5.06 0.54
N LEU A 76 -9.59 4.34 -0.26
CA LEU A 76 -9.90 4.71 -1.64
C LEU A 76 -10.89 5.89 -1.74
N SER A 77 -11.68 6.15 -0.70
CA SER A 77 -12.63 7.29 -0.66
C SER A 77 -11.96 8.67 -0.82
N LYS A 78 -10.65 8.75 -0.57
CA LYS A 78 -9.84 9.96 -0.79
C LYS A 78 -8.65 9.60 -1.68
N PRO A 79 -8.72 9.85 -3.00
CA PRO A 79 -7.60 9.59 -3.90
C PRO A 79 -6.36 10.44 -3.56
N GLY A 80 -5.17 9.88 -3.78
CA GLY A 80 -3.90 10.56 -3.56
C GLY A 80 -2.72 9.62 -3.73
N THR A 81 -1.54 10.06 -3.30
CA THR A 81 -0.28 9.34 -3.55
C THR A 81 0.38 8.77 -2.30
N HIS A 82 -0.18 8.96 -1.11
CA HIS A 82 0.32 8.26 0.08
C HIS A 82 0.10 6.76 -0.07
N VAL A 83 1.08 6.00 0.39
CA VAL A 83 1.05 4.54 0.25
C VAL A 83 0.77 3.91 1.59
N TRP A 84 -0.42 3.36 1.75
CA TRP A 84 -0.81 2.64 2.95
C TRP A 84 -0.55 1.15 2.75
N HIS A 85 0.04 0.52 3.76
CA HIS A 85 0.37 -0.89 3.78
C HIS A 85 -0.49 -1.64 4.81
N ILE A 86 -1.12 -2.70 4.32
CA ILE A 86 -1.82 -3.72 5.12
C ILE A 86 -0.98 -4.99 5.07
N GLU A 87 -0.63 -5.52 6.24
CA GLU A 87 0.22 -6.71 6.36
C GLU A 87 -0.44 -7.95 5.73
N ALA A 88 0.38 -8.89 5.24
CA ALA A 88 -0.12 -10.09 4.58
C ALA A 88 -0.99 -10.97 5.48
N SER A 89 -0.70 -11.01 6.79
CA SER A 89 -1.51 -11.72 7.78
C SER A 89 -2.90 -11.13 7.93
N ASP A 90 -2.99 -9.79 7.95
CA ASP A 90 -4.25 -9.06 8.11
C ASP A 90 -5.13 -9.23 6.87
N TYR A 91 -4.51 -9.15 5.68
CA TYR A 91 -5.16 -9.48 4.41
C TYR A 91 -5.68 -10.93 4.40
N ALA A 92 -4.85 -11.91 4.77
CA ALA A 92 -5.24 -13.31 4.79
C ALA A 92 -6.32 -13.62 5.84
N GLY A 93 -6.35 -12.87 6.95
CA GLY A 93 -7.34 -12.99 8.00
C GLY A 93 -8.62 -12.18 7.77
N GLY A 94 -8.66 -11.30 6.76
CA GLY A 94 -9.81 -10.43 6.46
C GLY A 94 -10.06 -9.32 7.49
N THR A 95 -9.20 -9.17 8.50
CA THR A 95 -9.30 -8.15 9.55
C THR A 95 -7.99 -7.38 9.60
N VAL A 96 -8.07 -6.05 9.48
CA VAL A 96 -6.92 -5.16 9.63
C VAL A 96 -6.77 -4.79 11.10
N LEU A 97 -5.62 -5.13 11.66
CA LEU A 97 -5.23 -4.81 13.04
C LEU A 97 -4.30 -3.61 13.08
N ARG A 98 -3.50 -3.42 12.03
CA ARG A 98 -2.57 -2.31 11.89
C ARG A 98 -2.54 -1.81 10.46
N LEU A 99 -2.46 -0.49 10.35
CA LEU A 99 -2.28 0.21 9.08
C LEU A 99 -1.05 1.10 9.19
N LYS A 100 -0.16 1.03 8.20
CA LYS A 100 1.08 1.82 8.19
C LYS A 100 1.19 2.62 6.91
N CYS A 101 1.56 3.89 7.00
CA CYS A 101 1.96 4.66 5.83
C CYS A 101 3.43 4.34 5.53
N LEU A 102 3.74 3.99 4.28
CA LEU A 102 5.11 3.74 3.87
C LEU A 102 5.87 5.08 3.73
N PRO A 103 7.12 5.14 4.19
CA PRO A 103 7.95 6.35 4.09
C PRO A 103 8.56 6.56 2.70
#